data_AF-A0A2U0U6W9-F1
#
_entry.id   AF-A0A2U0U6W9-F1
#
_cell.length_a   1.000
_cell.length_b   1.000
_cell.length_c   1.000
_cell.angle_alpha   90.00
_cell.angle_beta   90.00
_cell.angle_gamma   90.00
#
_symmetry.space_group_name_H-M   'P 1'
#
loop_
_entity.id
_entity.type
_entity.pdbx_description
1 polymer ?
#
loop_
_entity_poly.entity_id
_entity_poly.type
_entity_poly.pdbx_seq_one_letter_code
_entity_poly.pdbx_strand_id
1 'polypeptide(L)'
;MKKSLLILLVAIFDTLCAHAHKAWPYPMTFVQSNGTTITVQLHGDDTFSWYTDMNGNILERHGNDFKKLSVDPTTYLTRARQATRARAMRREPIATSTAIFPHTGSPKVLVILAEYQDKKFALKNPRASFEQYFNATDGHPRNLGNGENRNYGSVKQYFMAQSNGRFCPQFDIQGPITLPEKMAYYGGTDPNGQGERHIQLLKDACAAVDGTVDFAPYDQDNDGNIDLVYVVYAGQGQSSGGAVETMWPKRFLGFSDVKFDGKGVNQGGISNELYGQSTDQINGIGLFCHEFSHCLGLPDFYPTTLDDTHDNQGMEDWDLMDGGEYVGGGFCPTAYTAWEREAMGWDHIPTLTEAAHVRLDGSVSGGTNAVKVVNPNDANEYFVLQLFEDKGWNKRMAWYKGKDNVVYDPSTKGLLIYHVNYDANLFSLMANDVNNEVGKPRMTVVPADGRLVSSYSIGKKTSGNTISRLDYAKQVNGDIFRVDDEHADSTFRQSMDLPNAKWRVSAPDMPVYNITYKDDCVYIDYLKHLKPSGIAERHIDPSLAKMIYTIDGRRMGTSIEALPKGVYIRGGKKFVK
;
A
#
# COMPACT_ATOMS: atom_id res chain seq x y z
N MET A 1 20.33 49.50 15.37
CA MET A 1 19.94 48.07 15.32
C MET A 1 18.64 47.89 16.08
N LYS A 2 17.51 47.90 15.37
CA LYS A 2 16.16 47.48 15.82
C LYS A 2 15.20 47.81 14.67
N LYS A 3 14.79 46.79 13.92
CA LYS A 3 13.67 46.70 12.97
C LYS A 3 13.96 45.50 12.06
N SER A 4 13.32 44.36 12.36
CA SER A 4 13.03 43.24 11.44
C SER A 4 12.33 42.12 12.23
N LEU A 5 11.23 42.45 12.91
CA LEU A 5 10.40 41.46 13.62
C LEU A 5 8.93 41.74 13.28
N LEU A 6 8.55 41.62 12.00
CA LEU A 6 7.13 41.62 11.61
C LEU A 6 6.88 41.20 10.14
N ILE A 7 7.48 40.12 9.63
CA ILE A 7 7.01 39.50 8.37
C ILE A 7 7.28 38.00 8.46
N LEU A 8 6.44 37.25 9.18
CA LEU A 8 6.32 35.79 9.00
C LEU A 8 5.04 35.28 9.69
N LEU A 9 3.87 35.74 9.23
CA LEU A 9 2.59 35.31 9.81
C LEU A 9 1.45 35.18 8.79
N VAL A 10 1.75 35.05 7.49
CA VAL A 10 0.71 34.99 6.43
C VAL A 10 0.90 33.82 5.44
N ALA A 11 1.60 32.75 5.81
CA ALA A 11 1.77 31.60 4.89
C ALA A 11 1.76 30.22 5.59
N ILE A 12 0.88 30.02 6.57
CA ILE A 12 0.75 28.74 7.30
C ILE A 12 -0.69 28.17 7.22
N PHE A 13 -1.60 28.76 6.45
CA PHE A 13 -2.99 28.27 6.38
C PHE A 13 -3.29 27.31 5.22
N ASP A 14 -2.39 27.13 4.25
CA ASP A 14 -2.63 26.28 3.07
C ASP A 14 -1.99 24.88 3.14
N THR A 15 -1.14 24.59 4.13
CA THR A 15 -0.37 23.33 4.18
C THR A 15 -0.90 22.27 5.16
N LEU A 16 -1.98 22.53 5.88
CA LEU A 16 -2.47 21.63 6.94
C LEU A 16 -3.36 20.47 6.46
N CYS A 17 -3.58 20.33 5.14
CA CYS A 17 -4.50 19.30 4.61
C CYS A 17 -4.08 18.68 3.26
N ALA A 18 -2.81 18.80 2.88
CA ALA A 18 -2.23 18.07 1.75
C ALA A 18 -1.55 16.80 2.27
N HIS A 19 -1.82 15.63 1.67
CA HIS A 19 -1.19 14.34 1.99
C HIS A 19 -0.59 13.81 0.70
N ALA A 20 0.69 13.47 0.75
CA ALA A 20 1.46 13.07 -0.40
C ALA A 20 2.25 11.81 -0.07
N HIS A 21 2.33 10.90 -1.04
CA HIS A 21 3.13 9.70 -0.96
C HIS A 21 4.61 9.99 -0.66
N LYS A 22 5.23 8.94 -0.14
CA LYS A 22 6.61 8.87 0.35
C LYS A 22 7.64 9.32 -0.70
N ALA A 23 8.65 10.08 -0.28
CA ALA A 23 9.81 10.39 -1.11
C ALA A 23 10.47 9.14 -1.69
N TRP A 24 10.82 9.19 -2.98
CA TRP A 24 11.48 8.08 -3.66
C TRP A 24 12.71 7.59 -2.89
N PRO A 25 12.71 6.31 -2.45
CA PRO A 25 13.65 5.85 -1.43
C PRO A 25 15.05 5.55 -1.98
N TYR A 26 15.26 5.58 -3.30
CA TYR A 26 16.53 5.13 -3.89
C TYR A 26 17.53 6.28 -4.10
N PRO A 27 18.84 6.01 -3.97
CA PRO A 27 19.87 7.03 -4.18
C PRO A 27 19.77 7.69 -5.56
N MET A 28 19.80 9.02 -5.56
CA MET A 28 19.78 9.86 -6.75
C MET A 28 21.14 10.55 -6.90
N THR A 29 21.75 10.44 -8.08
CA THR A 29 23.02 11.12 -8.37
C THR A 29 22.77 12.43 -9.09
N PHE A 30 23.21 13.53 -8.49
CA PHE A 30 23.15 14.87 -9.06
C PHE A 30 24.55 15.30 -9.54
N VAL A 31 24.60 15.99 -10.69
CA VAL A 31 25.77 16.76 -11.11
C VAL A 31 25.64 18.16 -10.52
N GLN A 32 26.53 18.50 -9.60
CA GLN A 32 26.62 19.81 -8.96
C GLN A 32 27.13 20.86 -9.95
N SER A 33 26.85 22.13 -9.68
CA SER A 33 27.25 23.30 -10.49
C SER A 33 28.77 23.42 -10.65
N ASN A 34 29.55 22.84 -9.73
CA ASN A 34 31.01 22.77 -9.81
C ASN A 34 31.54 21.59 -10.66
N GLY A 35 30.65 20.82 -11.30
CA GLY A 35 30.98 19.65 -12.12
C GLY A 35 31.23 18.36 -11.33
N THR A 36 31.19 18.39 -10.00
CA THR A 36 31.28 17.18 -9.17
C THR A 36 29.94 16.46 -9.11
N THR A 37 29.95 15.16 -8.82
CA THR A 37 28.71 14.41 -8.58
C THR A 37 28.52 14.19 -7.10
N ILE A 38 27.26 14.22 -6.65
CA ILE A 38 26.88 13.80 -5.32
C ILE A 38 25.72 12.81 -5.43
N THR A 39 25.80 11.75 -4.66
CA THR A 39 24.68 10.82 -4.50
C THR A 39 23.99 11.15 -3.18
N VAL A 40 22.71 11.42 -3.28
CA VAL A 40 21.87 11.81 -2.16
C VAL A 40 20.64 10.91 -2.09
N GLN A 41 20.00 10.91 -0.95
CA GLN A 41 18.71 10.27 -0.75
C GLN A 41 17.75 11.34 -0.24
N LEU A 42 16.54 11.37 -0.79
CA LEU A 42 15.48 12.24 -0.35
C LEU A 42 14.62 11.46 0.64
N HIS A 43 14.25 12.13 1.72
CA HIS A 43 13.51 11.55 2.83
C HIS A 43 12.23 12.33 3.08
N GLY A 44 11.28 11.71 3.77
CA GLY A 44 10.01 12.33 4.16
C GLY A 44 8.96 12.41 3.05
N ASP A 45 8.16 13.48 3.07
CA ASP A 45 7.02 13.71 2.17
C ASP A 45 6.86 15.21 1.81
N ASP A 46 5.71 15.58 1.24
CA ASP A 46 5.33 16.98 0.91
C ASP A 46 5.38 17.93 2.12
N THR A 47 4.99 17.44 3.29
CA THR A 47 4.90 18.25 4.50
C THR A 47 6.27 18.50 5.11
N PHE A 48 7.19 17.54 4.99
CA PHE A 48 8.55 17.67 5.47
C PHE A 48 9.46 16.68 4.74
N SER A 49 10.38 17.21 3.94
CA SER A 49 11.41 16.40 3.27
C SER A 49 12.79 17.00 3.42
N TRP A 50 13.81 16.15 3.43
CA TRP A 50 15.20 16.56 3.50
C TRP A 50 16.09 15.60 2.74
N TYR A 51 17.28 16.05 2.38
CA TYR A 51 18.27 15.22 1.72
C TYR A 51 19.31 14.73 2.72
N THR A 52 19.82 13.51 2.53
CA THR A 52 21.09 13.10 3.14
C THR A 52 22.10 12.73 2.08
N ASP A 53 23.38 12.85 2.40
CA ASP A 53 24.40 12.12 1.65
C ASP A 53 24.31 10.61 1.98
N MET A 54 25.10 9.81 1.26
CA MET A 54 25.20 8.37 1.51
C MET A 54 25.83 8.01 2.87
N ASN A 55 26.28 9.00 3.65
CA ASN A 55 26.79 8.85 5.01
C ASN A 55 25.77 9.30 6.08
N GLY A 56 24.54 9.67 5.68
CA GLY A 56 23.48 10.10 6.59
C GLY A 56 23.60 11.55 7.07
N ASN A 57 24.50 12.35 6.52
CA ASN A 57 24.58 13.77 6.86
C ASN A 57 23.42 14.52 6.21
N ILE A 58 22.65 15.29 6.98
CA ILE A 58 21.61 16.17 6.45
C ILE A 58 22.24 17.20 5.51
N LEU A 59 21.68 17.29 4.31
CA LEU A 59 22.08 18.21 3.26
C LEU A 59 20.99 19.26 3.07
N GLU A 60 21.43 20.50 2.98
CA GLU A 60 20.66 21.60 2.41
C GLU A 60 20.89 21.61 0.90
N ARG A 61 19.81 21.66 0.12
CA ARG A 61 19.89 21.70 -1.34
C ARG A 61 19.78 23.15 -1.83
N HIS A 62 20.63 23.53 -2.78
CA HIS A 62 20.64 24.82 -3.47
C HIS A 62 20.73 24.59 -4.98
N GLY A 63 19.59 24.46 -5.66
CA GLY A 63 19.55 24.11 -7.08
C GLY A 63 19.97 22.65 -7.28
N ASN A 64 21.05 22.40 -8.03
CA ASN A 64 21.68 21.07 -8.13
C ASN A 64 22.82 20.85 -7.12
N ASP A 65 23.14 21.85 -6.30
CA ASP A 65 24.20 21.77 -5.31
C ASP A 65 23.68 21.32 -3.95
N PHE A 66 24.51 20.60 -3.20
CA PHE A 66 24.17 20.11 -1.87
C PHE A 66 25.24 20.48 -0.86
N LYS A 67 24.82 21.01 0.28
CA LYS A 67 25.73 21.44 1.34
C LYS A 67 25.33 20.82 2.67
N LYS A 68 26.29 20.21 3.36
CA LYS A 68 26.07 19.65 4.70
C LYS A 68 25.62 20.74 5.67
N LEU A 69 24.49 20.50 6.36
CA LEU A 69 23.98 21.35 7.44
C LEU A 69 24.75 21.07 8.74
N SER A 70 25.09 22.15 9.46
CA SER A 70 25.74 22.10 10.78
C SER A 70 24.71 22.04 11.91
N VAL A 71 23.72 21.16 11.80
CA VAL A 71 22.66 20.99 12.80
C VAL A 71 22.66 19.54 13.28
N ASP A 72 22.51 19.35 14.59
CA ASP A 72 22.29 18.02 15.17
C ASP A 72 20.95 17.44 14.67
N PRO A 73 20.93 16.25 14.04
CA PRO A 73 19.72 15.63 13.47
C PRO A 73 18.55 15.54 14.46
N THR A 74 18.84 15.22 15.72
CA THR A 74 17.84 15.09 16.80
C THR A 74 17.11 16.40 17.05
N THR A 75 17.84 17.52 17.04
CA THR A 75 17.31 18.87 17.27
C THR A 75 16.48 19.38 16.08
N TYR A 76 16.87 19.01 14.86
CA TYR A 76 16.14 19.32 13.62
C TYR A 76 14.75 18.66 13.62
N LEU A 77 14.69 17.37 14.01
CA LEU A 77 13.47 16.56 14.02
C LEU A 77 12.53 16.86 15.22
N THR A 78 13.07 17.34 16.34
CA THR A 78 12.26 17.65 17.54
C THR A 78 11.30 18.83 17.34
N ARG A 79 11.61 19.75 16.42
CA ARG A 79 10.77 20.92 16.12
C ARG A 79 9.51 20.58 15.30
N ALA A 80 9.52 19.45 14.58
CA ALA A 80 8.38 18.95 13.82
C ALA A 80 7.27 18.34 14.72
N ARG A 81 7.64 17.85 15.91
CA ARG A 81 6.76 17.07 16.81
C ARG A 81 5.73 17.87 17.62
N GLN A 82 5.62 19.18 17.44
CA GLN A 82 4.82 20.05 18.34
C GLN A 82 3.40 20.41 17.85
N ALA A 83 2.84 19.69 16.87
CA ALA A 83 1.47 19.92 16.41
C ALA A 83 0.50 18.76 16.77
N THR A 84 -0.19 18.99 17.90
CA THR A 84 -1.58 18.58 18.18
C THR A 84 -1.89 17.16 18.69
N ARG A 85 -2.78 17.11 19.70
CA ARG A 85 -3.32 15.92 20.39
C ARG A 85 -4.83 16.09 20.69
N ALA A 86 -5.50 14.93 20.84
CA ALA A 86 -6.82 14.60 21.44
C ALA A 86 -8.03 14.63 20.48
N ARG A 87 -8.97 13.65 20.43
CA ARG A 87 -9.42 12.61 21.41
C ARG A 87 -10.33 11.52 20.73
N ALA A 88 -10.23 10.27 21.21
CA ALA A 88 -11.25 9.21 21.50
C ALA A 88 -12.12 8.43 20.46
N MET A 89 -11.80 7.11 20.36
CA MET A 89 -12.57 5.83 20.43
C MET A 89 -13.74 5.42 19.49
N ARG A 90 -13.55 4.20 18.93
CA ARG A 90 -14.45 3.22 18.25
C ARG A 90 -15.23 3.70 17.02
N ARG A 91 -14.69 3.38 15.83
CA ARG A 91 -15.25 2.43 14.85
C ARG A 91 -14.29 2.30 13.65
N GLU A 92 -13.94 1.07 13.29
CA GLU A 92 -13.71 0.70 11.88
C GLU A 92 -15.12 0.44 11.33
N PRO A 93 -15.67 1.37 10.52
CA PRO A 93 -15.08 1.85 9.27
C PRO A 93 -14.65 3.34 9.24
N ILE A 94 -13.87 3.72 8.23
CA ILE A 94 -13.63 5.11 7.81
C ILE A 94 -15.00 5.77 7.66
N ALA A 95 -15.28 6.75 8.51
CA ALA A 95 -16.57 7.41 8.52
C ALA A 95 -16.80 8.14 7.18
N THR A 96 -17.92 7.86 6.53
CA THR A 96 -18.38 8.65 5.39
C THR A 96 -18.51 10.11 5.81
N SER A 97 -17.86 11.01 5.07
CA SER A 97 -17.79 12.44 5.32
C SER A 97 -17.78 13.15 3.99
N THR A 98 -18.37 14.34 3.92
CA THR A 98 -18.33 15.21 2.73
C THR A 98 -16.91 15.63 2.35
N ALA A 99 -15.94 15.44 3.25
CA ALA A 99 -14.52 15.70 3.02
C ALA A 99 -13.75 14.50 2.42
N ILE A 100 -14.41 13.38 2.12
CA ILE A 100 -13.81 12.13 1.60
C ILE A 100 -14.61 11.66 0.40
N PHE A 101 -13.93 11.20 -0.66
CA PHE A 101 -14.58 10.69 -1.86
C PHE A 101 -15.31 9.36 -1.54
N PRO A 102 -16.51 9.12 -2.09
CA PRO A 102 -17.22 7.87 -1.82
C PRO A 102 -16.36 6.64 -2.15
N HIS A 103 -16.19 5.76 -1.18
CA HIS A 103 -15.40 4.53 -1.31
C HIS A 103 -16.28 3.28 -1.50
N THR A 104 -17.56 3.44 -1.81
CA THR A 104 -18.47 2.34 -2.16
C THR A 104 -19.35 2.71 -3.34
N GLY A 105 -19.99 1.72 -3.97
CA GLY A 105 -20.85 1.94 -5.13
C GLY A 105 -20.04 2.14 -6.41
N SER A 106 -20.54 2.99 -7.31
CA SER A 106 -19.88 3.27 -8.59
C SER A 106 -19.69 4.75 -8.85
N PRO A 107 -18.97 5.46 -7.98
CA PRO A 107 -18.89 6.90 -8.06
C PRO A 107 -17.98 7.36 -9.20
N LYS A 108 -18.26 8.55 -9.72
CA LYS A 108 -17.58 9.22 -10.81
C LYS A 108 -16.48 10.15 -10.31
N VAL A 109 -15.36 10.14 -11.01
CA VAL A 109 -14.22 11.04 -10.81
C VAL A 109 -13.97 11.74 -12.14
N LEU A 110 -13.94 13.08 -12.12
CA LEU A 110 -13.45 13.84 -13.27
C LEU A 110 -11.91 13.78 -13.26
N VAL A 111 -11.32 13.22 -14.32
CA VAL A 111 -9.87 13.19 -14.51
C VAL A 111 -9.48 14.10 -15.65
N ILE A 112 -8.65 15.12 -15.41
CA ILE A 112 -8.21 16.06 -16.44
C ILE A 112 -6.75 15.78 -16.78
N LEU A 113 -6.46 15.49 -18.05
CA LEU A 113 -5.10 15.41 -18.56
C LEU A 113 -4.62 16.83 -18.88
N ALA A 114 -3.62 17.32 -18.16
CA ALA A 114 -3.16 18.70 -18.27
C ALA A 114 -1.70 18.79 -18.73
N GLU A 115 -1.48 19.56 -19.78
CA GLU A 115 -0.14 19.97 -20.23
C GLU A 115 0.09 21.42 -19.87
N TYR A 116 1.36 21.81 -19.83
CA TYR A 116 1.77 23.20 -19.64
C TYR A 116 1.97 23.89 -21.00
N GLN A 117 2.16 25.20 -20.98
CA GLN A 117 2.56 25.93 -22.19
C GLN A 117 3.89 25.41 -22.77
N ASP A 118 4.83 25.04 -21.90
CA ASP A 118 6.21 24.69 -22.24
C ASP A 118 6.54 23.19 -22.09
N LYS A 119 5.59 22.38 -21.61
CA LYS A 119 5.77 20.94 -21.41
C LYS A 119 4.51 20.18 -21.83
N LYS A 120 4.66 19.35 -22.86
CA LYS A 120 3.63 18.49 -23.45
C LYS A 120 3.76 17.05 -22.95
N PHE A 121 2.68 16.26 -23.04
CA PHE A 121 2.72 14.82 -22.82
C PHE A 121 3.75 14.20 -23.78
N ALA A 122 4.59 13.34 -23.26
CA ALA A 122 5.52 12.52 -24.04
C ALA A 122 4.88 11.23 -24.55
N LEU A 123 3.77 10.77 -23.94
CA LEU A 123 2.99 9.65 -24.47
C LEU A 123 2.50 9.96 -25.89
N LYS A 124 2.56 8.97 -26.79
CA LYS A 124 2.14 9.16 -28.18
C LYS A 124 0.64 9.41 -28.31
N ASN A 125 -0.15 8.78 -27.45
CA ASN A 125 -1.61 8.85 -27.45
C ASN A 125 -2.11 9.03 -26.02
N PRO A 126 -1.82 10.16 -25.34
CA PRO A 126 -2.06 10.32 -23.90
C PRO A 126 -3.50 10.01 -23.51
N ARG A 127 -4.48 10.47 -24.30
CA ARG A 127 -5.90 10.15 -24.06
C ARG A 127 -6.18 8.66 -24.07
N ALA A 128 -5.73 7.94 -25.09
CA ALA A 128 -5.97 6.49 -25.20
C ALA A 128 -5.17 5.70 -24.15
N SER A 129 -3.95 6.13 -23.83
CA SER A 129 -3.12 5.50 -22.80
C SER A 129 -3.76 5.63 -21.42
N PHE A 130 -4.26 6.81 -21.05
CA PHE A 130 -4.92 7.00 -19.76
C PHE A 130 -6.33 6.39 -19.71
N GLU A 131 -7.03 6.27 -20.85
CA GLU A 131 -8.31 5.55 -20.90
C GLU A 131 -8.17 4.09 -20.45
N GLN A 132 -7.19 3.36 -20.97
CA GLN A 132 -6.93 1.99 -20.52
C GLN A 132 -6.27 1.92 -19.13
N TYR A 133 -5.49 2.94 -18.75
CA TYR A 133 -4.89 3.04 -17.41
C TYR A 133 -5.96 3.11 -16.32
N PHE A 134 -7.03 3.88 -16.55
CA PHE A 134 -8.10 4.07 -15.58
C PHE A 134 -9.25 3.06 -15.73
N ASN A 135 -9.74 2.86 -16.96
CA ASN A 135 -11.06 2.27 -17.20
C ASN A 135 -11.07 0.86 -17.81
N ALA A 136 -9.92 0.27 -18.17
CA ALA A 136 -9.93 -1.10 -18.70
C ALA A 136 -10.60 -2.05 -17.70
N THR A 137 -11.44 -2.96 -18.19
CA THR A 137 -12.24 -3.86 -17.33
C THR A 137 -11.66 -5.27 -17.24
N ASP A 138 -10.76 -5.62 -18.17
CA ASP A 138 -10.19 -6.95 -18.28
C ASP A 138 -8.76 -6.93 -18.85
N GLY A 139 -7.98 -7.92 -18.44
CA GLY A 139 -6.61 -8.13 -18.92
C GLY A 139 -5.65 -6.99 -18.61
N HIS A 140 -4.54 -6.99 -19.36
CA HIS A 140 -3.51 -5.95 -19.32
C HIS A 140 -3.83 -4.86 -20.35
N PRO A 141 -3.47 -3.59 -20.07
CA PRO A 141 -3.47 -2.55 -21.09
C PRO A 141 -2.63 -2.93 -22.31
N ARG A 142 -2.99 -2.43 -23.50
CA ARG A 142 -2.21 -2.64 -24.73
C ARG A 142 -1.06 -1.64 -24.75
N ASN A 143 0.11 -2.08 -25.22
CA ASN A 143 1.23 -1.15 -25.41
C ASN A 143 0.93 -0.20 -26.58
N LEU A 144 0.78 1.10 -26.30
CA LEU A 144 0.58 2.14 -27.31
C LEU A 144 1.89 2.85 -27.67
N GLY A 145 3.01 2.36 -27.15
CA GLY A 145 4.35 2.79 -27.48
C GLY A 145 5.15 3.33 -26.30
N ASN A 146 4.57 3.35 -25.09
CA ASN A 146 5.15 3.95 -23.91
C ASN A 146 5.11 3.00 -22.68
N GLY A 147 4.88 1.70 -22.90
CA GLY A 147 5.00 0.67 -21.86
C GLY A 147 3.74 0.43 -21.03
N GLU A 148 2.56 0.81 -21.54
CA GLU A 148 1.29 0.68 -20.84
C GLU A 148 0.98 -0.77 -20.44
N ASN A 149 1.38 -1.75 -21.26
CA ASN A 149 1.19 -3.17 -21.01
C ASN A 149 2.03 -3.74 -19.85
N ARG A 150 2.89 -2.92 -19.24
CA ARG A 150 3.61 -3.30 -18.02
C ARG A 150 2.65 -3.35 -16.83
N ASN A 151 1.63 -2.50 -16.83
CA ASN A 151 0.59 -2.48 -15.80
C ASN A 151 -0.13 -3.83 -15.74
N TYR A 152 -0.31 -4.35 -14.53
CA TYR A 152 -1.00 -5.60 -14.28
C TYR A 152 -2.47 -5.53 -14.69
N GLY A 153 -3.09 -4.37 -14.48
CA GLY A 153 -4.44 -4.01 -14.90
C GLY A 153 -4.63 -2.49 -14.80
N SER A 154 -5.86 -2.04 -14.93
CA SER A 154 -6.25 -0.65 -14.69
C SER A 154 -6.47 -0.33 -13.20
N VAL A 155 -6.57 0.95 -12.90
CA VAL A 155 -7.01 1.47 -11.59
C VAL A 155 -8.38 0.92 -11.22
N LYS A 156 -9.34 0.90 -12.16
CA LYS A 156 -10.68 0.32 -11.92
C LYS A 156 -10.60 -1.16 -11.56
N GLN A 157 -9.80 -1.95 -12.27
CA GLN A 157 -9.59 -3.38 -11.96
C GLN A 157 -8.96 -3.57 -10.57
N TYR A 158 -8.04 -2.69 -10.16
CA TYR A 158 -7.44 -2.74 -8.83
C TYR A 158 -8.52 -2.61 -7.75
N PHE A 159 -9.26 -1.50 -7.74
CA PHE A 159 -10.27 -1.23 -6.71
C PHE A 159 -11.44 -2.21 -6.74
N MET A 160 -11.86 -2.69 -7.91
CA MET A 160 -12.87 -3.75 -8.01
C MET A 160 -12.37 -5.07 -7.40
N ALA A 161 -11.09 -5.41 -7.59
CA ALA A 161 -10.51 -6.60 -6.98
C ALA A 161 -10.38 -6.46 -5.46
N GLN A 162 -9.92 -5.31 -4.96
CA GLN A 162 -9.78 -5.07 -3.52
C GLN A 162 -11.11 -5.06 -2.77
N SER A 163 -12.18 -4.60 -3.42
CA SER A 163 -13.50 -4.44 -2.81
C SER A 163 -14.45 -5.61 -3.06
N ASN A 164 -14.02 -6.64 -3.80
CA ASN A 164 -14.89 -7.69 -4.34
C ASN A 164 -16.13 -7.10 -5.06
N GLY A 165 -15.91 -6.04 -5.86
CA GLY A 165 -16.93 -5.35 -6.63
C GLY A 165 -17.82 -4.37 -5.85
N ARG A 166 -17.62 -4.21 -4.53
CA ARG A 166 -18.39 -3.24 -3.72
C ARG A 166 -18.03 -1.77 -4.04
N PHE A 167 -16.86 -1.55 -4.63
CA PHE A 167 -16.40 -0.26 -5.10
C PHE A 167 -15.92 -0.38 -6.56
N CYS A 168 -16.54 0.39 -7.45
CA CYS A 168 -16.33 0.35 -8.89
C CYS A 168 -16.29 1.80 -9.43
N PRO A 169 -15.21 2.54 -9.16
CA PRO A 169 -15.10 3.93 -9.59
C PRO A 169 -15.15 4.06 -11.12
N GLN A 170 -15.70 5.19 -11.58
CA GLN A 170 -15.81 5.56 -12.98
C GLN A 170 -14.95 6.80 -13.23
N PHE A 171 -13.99 6.73 -14.15
CA PHE A 171 -13.10 7.85 -14.43
C PHE A 171 -13.50 8.51 -15.74
N ASP A 172 -14.09 9.71 -15.65
CA ASP A 172 -14.44 10.50 -16.82
C ASP A 172 -13.23 11.35 -17.20
N ILE A 173 -12.48 10.89 -18.21
CA ILE A 173 -11.22 11.55 -18.62
C ILE A 173 -11.55 12.75 -19.51
N GLN A 174 -10.79 13.84 -19.38
CA GLN A 174 -10.84 15.04 -20.23
C GLN A 174 -9.43 15.44 -20.68
N GLY A 175 -9.35 16.17 -21.80
CA GLY A 175 -8.07 16.60 -22.37
C GLY A 175 -7.36 15.56 -23.24
N PRO A 176 -6.06 15.78 -23.57
CA PRO A 176 -5.20 16.81 -22.97
C PRO A 176 -5.65 18.25 -23.20
N ILE A 177 -5.66 19.05 -22.13
CA ILE A 177 -5.78 20.51 -22.19
C ILE A 177 -4.41 21.16 -22.05
N THR A 178 -4.28 22.42 -22.47
CA THR A 178 -3.10 23.24 -22.17
C THR A 178 -3.46 24.26 -21.10
N LEU A 179 -2.79 24.17 -19.95
CA LEU A 179 -2.87 25.13 -18.86
C LEU A 179 -2.37 26.52 -19.31
N PRO A 180 -2.90 27.60 -18.71
CA PRO A 180 -2.56 28.96 -19.11
C PRO A 180 -1.12 29.33 -18.80
N GLU A 181 -0.48 28.70 -17.81
CA GLU A 181 0.88 29.02 -17.39
C GLU A 181 1.90 27.91 -17.69
N LYS A 182 3.18 28.25 -17.53
CA LYS A 182 4.31 27.32 -17.66
C LYS A 182 4.44 26.40 -16.46
N MET A 183 5.14 25.28 -16.62
CA MET A 183 5.35 24.28 -15.56
C MET A 183 5.87 24.89 -14.25
N ALA A 184 6.88 25.77 -14.34
CA ALA A 184 7.49 26.46 -13.19
C ALA A 184 6.55 27.39 -12.41
N TYR A 185 5.45 27.85 -13.02
CA TYR A 185 4.45 28.62 -12.28
C TYR A 185 3.73 27.73 -11.27
N TYR A 186 3.40 26.49 -11.67
CA TYR A 186 2.65 25.54 -10.85
C TYR A 186 3.52 24.76 -9.88
N GLY A 187 4.64 24.18 -10.31
CA GLY A 187 5.56 23.48 -9.39
C GLY A 187 6.36 24.42 -8.49
N GLY A 188 6.47 25.70 -8.87
CA GLY A 188 7.33 26.66 -8.19
C GLY A 188 8.77 26.58 -8.69
N THR A 189 9.63 27.40 -8.07
CA THR A 189 11.07 27.46 -8.38
C THR A 189 11.93 27.47 -7.13
N ASP A 190 11.35 27.14 -5.97
CA ASP A 190 12.11 27.08 -4.72
C ASP A 190 13.11 25.92 -4.83
N PRO A 191 14.42 26.13 -4.57
CA PRO A 191 15.44 25.10 -4.61
C PRO A 191 15.15 23.84 -3.79
N ASN A 192 14.33 23.94 -2.75
CA ASN A 192 13.93 22.83 -1.89
C ASN A 192 12.72 22.07 -2.44
N GLY A 193 12.20 22.45 -3.60
CA GLY A 193 11.03 21.80 -4.19
C GLY A 193 9.73 22.17 -3.50
N GLN A 194 9.66 23.40 -2.99
CA GLN A 194 8.54 23.95 -2.25
C GLN A 194 7.83 25.04 -3.08
N GLY A 195 6.64 25.44 -2.63
CA GLY A 195 5.90 26.55 -3.25
C GLY A 195 5.01 26.13 -4.44
N GLU A 196 4.62 24.86 -4.49
CA GLU A 196 3.65 24.37 -5.44
C GLU A 196 2.30 25.10 -5.33
N ARG A 197 1.67 25.32 -6.49
CA ARG A 197 0.34 25.93 -6.64
C ARG A 197 -0.68 24.91 -7.12
N HIS A 198 -0.73 23.75 -6.48
CA HIS A 198 -1.64 22.65 -6.86
C HIS A 198 -3.13 23.08 -6.87
N ILE A 199 -3.56 23.98 -5.96
CA ILE A 199 -4.91 24.58 -5.99
C ILE A 199 -5.13 25.40 -7.26
N GLN A 200 -4.15 26.19 -7.67
CA GLN A 200 -4.26 27.00 -8.89
C GLN A 200 -4.27 26.11 -10.13
N LEU A 201 -3.46 25.06 -10.17
CA LEU A 201 -3.51 24.06 -11.24
C LEU A 201 -4.89 23.42 -11.34
N LEU A 202 -5.49 23.03 -10.21
CA LEU A 202 -6.83 22.44 -10.20
C LEU A 202 -7.87 23.42 -10.73
N LYS A 203 -7.82 24.69 -10.31
CA LYS A 203 -8.71 25.75 -10.80
C LYS A 203 -8.58 25.96 -12.30
N ASP A 204 -7.35 26.08 -12.79
CA ASP A 204 -7.08 26.31 -14.21
C ASP A 204 -7.48 25.11 -15.08
N ALA A 205 -7.24 23.88 -14.59
CA ALA A 205 -7.66 22.67 -15.27
C ALA A 205 -9.20 22.58 -15.35
N CYS A 206 -9.92 22.85 -14.26
CA CYS A 206 -11.38 22.89 -14.26
C CYS A 206 -11.91 23.96 -15.23
N ALA A 207 -11.35 25.18 -15.17
CA ALA A 207 -11.74 26.28 -16.05
C ALA A 207 -11.49 25.98 -17.53
N ALA A 208 -10.46 25.21 -17.87
CA ALA A 208 -10.17 24.81 -19.24
C ALA A 208 -11.22 23.86 -19.84
N VAL A 209 -11.98 23.14 -19.02
CA VAL A 209 -12.99 22.17 -19.47
C VAL A 209 -14.44 22.58 -19.18
N ASP A 210 -14.66 23.63 -18.36
CA ASP A 210 -15.96 24.16 -17.94
C ASP A 210 -16.95 24.39 -19.10
N GLY A 211 -16.48 24.92 -20.23
CA GLY A 211 -17.34 25.13 -21.41
C GLY A 211 -17.78 23.85 -22.13
N THR A 212 -17.27 22.68 -21.74
CA THR A 212 -17.51 21.39 -22.43
C THR A 212 -17.92 20.24 -21.51
N VAL A 213 -17.81 20.42 -20.20
CA VAL A 213 -18.08 19.40 -19.18
C VAL A 213 -19.14 19.94 -18.24
N ASP A 214 -20.20 19.18 -18.03
CA ASP A 214 -21.13 19.38 -16.93
C ASP A 214 -20.53 18.78 -15.67
N PHE A 215 -20.31 19.61 -14.65
CA PHE A 215 -19.73 19.24 -13.37
C PHE A 215 -20.76 18.73 -12.35
N ALA A 216 -22.05 18.96 -12.59
CA ALA A 216 -23.11 18.56 -11.66
C ALA A 216 -23.10 17.05 -11.29
N PRO A 217 -22.78 16.11 -12.19
CA PRO A 217 -22.76 14.68 -11.87
C PRO A 217 -21.64 14.22 -10.94
N TYR A 218 -20.67 15.08 -10.62
CA TYR A 218 -19.54 14.74 -9.73
C TYR A 218 -19.77 15.16 -8.26
N ASP A 219 -20.97 15.63 -7.92
CA ASP A 219 -21.46 15.79 -6.54
C ASP A 219 -22.39 14.63 -6.22
N GLN A 220 -21.85 13.54 -5.66
CA GLN A 220 -22.58 12.27 -5.57
C GLN A 220 -23.15 12.03 -4.18
N ASP A 221 -22.62 12.72 -3.18
CA ASP A 221 -23.20 12.76 -1.84
C ASP A 221 -24.26 13.87 -1.68
N ASN A 222 -24.41 14.74 -2.69
CA ASN A 222 -25.36 15.86 -2.75
C ASN A 222 -25.09 16.93 -1.67
N ASP A 223 -23.84 17.14 -1.29
CA ASP A 223 -23.44 18.19 -0.34
C ASP A 223 -23.40 19.60 -0.97
N GLY A 224 -23.56 19.69 -2.29
CA GLY A 224 -23.54 20.94 -3.05
C GLY A 224 -22.18 21.25 -3.69
N ASN A 225 -21.19 20.39 -3.59
CA ASN A 225 -19.86 20.52 -4.18
C ASN A 225 -19.44 19.25 -4.92
N ILE A 226 -18.51 19.40 -5.85
CA ILE A 226 -17.89 18.28 -6.56
C ILE A 226 -17.01 17.49 -5.58
N ASP A 227 -17.22 16.17 -5.48
CA ASP A 227 -16.54 15.31 -4.51
C ASP A 227 -15.01 15.31 -4.71
N LEU A 228 -14.57 15.15 -5.97
CA LEU A 228 -13.17 15.03 -6.36
C LEU A 228 -12.96 15.39 -7.83
N VAL A 229 -11.95 16.23 -8.08
CA VAL A 229 -11.34 16.38 -9.42
C VAL A 229 -9.89 15.95 -9.34
N TYR A 230 -9.45 15.12 -10.27
CA TYR A 230 -8.08 14.61 -10.33
C TYR A 230 -7.38 15.12 -11.60
N VAL A 231 -6.13 15.58 -11.49
CA VAL A 231 -5.34 16.03 -12.65
C VAL A 231 -4.13 15.14 -12.85
N VAL A 232 -4.00 14.59 -14.06
CA VAL A 232 -2.75 13.97 -14.50
C VAL A 232 -1.98 15.01 -15.31
N TYR A 233 -0.81 15.41 -14.84
CA TYR A 233 0.00 16.42 -15.52
C TYR A 233 1.14 15.82 -16.35
N ALA A 234 1.47 16.49 -17.45
CA ALA A 234 2.55 16.10 -18.34
C ALA A 234 3.94 16.14 -17.65
N GLY A 235 4.79 15.16 -17.96
CA GLY A 235 6.15 15.07 -17.42
C GLY A 235 6.31 14.15 -16.21
N GLN A 236 7.44 14.30 -15.53
CA GLN A 236 7.83 13.51 -14.37
C GLN A 236 7.25 14.09 -13.08
N GLY A 237 7.13 13.24 -12.04
CA GLY A 237 6.79 13.67 -10.69
C GLY A 237 8.04 14.03 -9.90
N GLN A 238 7.96 15.10 -9.12
CA GLN A 238 9.05 15.57 -8.26
C GLN A 238 9.48 14.49 -7.27
N SER A 239 8.51 13.77 -6.73
CA SER A 239 8.73 12.64 -5.83
C SER A 239 9.63 11.56 -6.40
N SER A 240 9.63 11.38 -7.72
CA SER A 240 10.39 10.37 -8.45
C SER A 240 11.67 10.91 -9.10
N GLY A 241 12.14 12.06 -8.61
CA GLY A 241 13.37 12.75 -9.01
C GLY A 241 13.17 13.80 -10.10
N GLY A 242 11.92 14.19 -10.42
CA GLY A 242 11.61 15.21 -11.40
C GLY A 242 12.31 16.55 -11.11
N ALA A 243 12.32 17.45 -12.09
CA ALA A 243 12.87 18.80 -11.91
C ALA A 243 12.12 19.53 -10.78
N VAL A 244 12.74 20.53 -10.16
CA VAL A 244 12.16 21.23 -9.00
C VAL A 244 10.87 21.98 -9.35
N GLU A 245 10.70 22.28 -10.65
CA GLU A 245 9.52 22.91 -11.23
C GLU A 245 8.39 21.92 -11.57
N THR A 246 8.63 20.61 -11.42
CA THR A 246 7.55 19.61 -11.44
C THR A 246 6.81 19.62 -10.11
N MET A 247 5.64 19.00 -10.05
CA MET A 247 4.93 18.84 -8.78
C MET A 247 5.11 17.45 -8.22
N TRP A 248 4.85 17.33 -6.94
CA TRP A 248 4.74 16.12 -6.16
C TRP A 248 3.30 15.60 -6.23
N PRO A 249 3.08 14.36 -6.69
CA PRO A 249 1.77 13.70 -6.65
C PRO A 249 1.18 13.68 -5.23
N LYS A 250 -0.07 14.14 -5.08
CA LYS A 250 -0.69 14.31 -3.75
C LYS A 250 -2.20 14.42 -3.83
N ARG A 251 -2.88 14.14 -2.71
CA ARG A 251 -4.25 14.57 -2.40
C ARG A 251 -4.23 15.87 -1.61
N PHE A 252 -5.19 16.76 -1.87
CA PHE A 252 -5.35 18.02 -1.14
C PHE A 252 -6.82 18.44 -1.05
N LEU A 253 -7.14 19.36 -0.14
CA LEU A 253 -8.46 20.01 -0.11
C LEU A 253 -8.65 20.88 -1.34
N GLY A 254 -9.86 20.88 -1.89
CA GLY A 254 -10.18 21.72 -3.04
C GLY A 254 -10.44 23.17 -2.64
N PHE A 255 -11.43 23.78 -3.27
CA PHE A 255 -11.71 25.21 -3.14
C PHE A 255 -13.21 25.50 -3.26
N SER A 256 -13.64 26.63 -2.71
CA SER A 256 -15.04 27.05 -2.72
C SER A 256 -15.27 28.45 -3.28
N ASP A 257 -14.20 29.21 -3.54
CA ASP A 257 -14.23 30.58 -4.07
C ASP A 257 -14.53 30.65 -5.58
N VAL A 258 -14.17 29.60 -6.32
CA VAL A 258 -14.53 29.40 -7.73
C VAL A 258 -15.59 28.31 -7.83
N LYS A 259 -16.56 28.49 -8.73
CA LYS A 259 -17.68 27.58 -8.93
C LYS A 259 -17.76 27.09 -10.37
N PHE A 260 -18.03 25.81 -10.54
CA PHE A 260 -18.29 25.13 -11.81
C PHE A 260 -19.70 24.53 -11.73
N ASP A 261 -20.59 24.94 -12.62
CA ASP A 261 -22.04 24.65 -12.53
C ASP A 261 -22.65 24.95 -11.14
N GLY A 262 -22.18 26.04 -10.53
CA GLY A 262 -22.62 26.49 -9.20
C GLY A 262 -22.00 25.74 -8.01
N LYS A 263 -21.11 24.76 -8.26
CA LYS A 263 -20.50 23.89 -7.24
C LYS A 263 -19.03 24.21 -7.01
N GLY A 264 -18.57 24.13 -5.76
CA GLY A 264 -17.12 24.15 -5.45
C GLY A 264 -16.52 22.77 -5.64
N VAL A 265 -15.24 22.60 -5.32
CA VAL A 265 -14.57 21.29 -5.34
C VAL A 265 -14.12 20.96 -3.92
N ASN A 266 -14.55 19.82 -3.38
CA ASN A 266 -14.20 19.38 -2.03
C ASN A 266 -12.74 18.92 -1.95
N GLN A 267 -12.27 18.18 -2.95
CA GLN A 267 -10.92 17.61 -2.98
C GLN A 267 -10.29 17.64 -4.36
N GLY A 268 -8.97 17.78 -4.36
CA GLY A 268 -8.10 17.65 -5.52
C GLY A 268 -7.12 16.49 -5.36
N GLY A 269 -6.75 15.88 -6.47
CA GLY A 269 -5.60 14.98 -6.54
C GLY A 269 -4.75 15.28 -7.77
N ILE A 270 -3.43 15.10 -7.66
CA ILE A 270 -2.52 15.21 -8.80
C ILE A 270 -1.56 14.03 -8.91
N SER A 271 -1.26 13.62 -10.14
CA SER A 271 -0.24 12.63 -10.47
C SER A 271 0.50 12.96 -11.76
N ASN A 272 1.74 12.49 -11.88
CA ASN A 272 2.56 12.67 -13.07
C ASN A 272 2.30 11.61 -14.15
N GLU A 273 2.59 12.00 -15.39
CA GLU A 273 2.55 11.14 -16.56
C GLU A 273 3.63 10.04 -16.57
N LEU A 274 4.88 10.38 -16.26
CA LEU A 274 6.05 9.57 -16.60
C LEU A 274 6.67 8.83 -15.42
N TYR A 275 7.11 7.59 -15.65
CA TYR A 275 7.75 6.75 -14.65
C TYR A 275 9.17 7.22 -14.29
N GLY A 276 9.38 7.63 -13.03
CA GLY A 276 10.70 8.01 -12.53
C GLY A 276 11.36 9.09 -13.40
N GLN A 277 12.62 8.85 -13.77
CA GLN A 277 13.39 9.72 -14.68
C GLN A 277 13.21 9.41 -16.17
N SER A 278 12.28 8.52 -16.53
CA SER A 278 12.03 8.21 -17.94
C SER A 278 11.52 9.46 -18.68
N THR A 279 11.86 9.57 -19.97
CA THR A 279 11.35 10.62 -20.85
C THR A 279 10.25 10.14 -21.79
N ASP A 280 9.91 8.85 -21.76
CA ASP A 280 8.98 8.23 -22.72
C ASP A 280 8.16 7.08 -22.15
N GLN A 281 8.28 6.74 -20.87
CA GLN A 281 7.56 5.63 -20.27
C GLN A 281 6.46 6.12 -19.33
N ILE A 282 5.23 5.63 -19.51
CA ILE A 282 4.12 5.92 -18.62
C ILE A 282 4.42 5.45 -17.19
N ASN A 283 3.96 6.22 -16.21
CA ASN A 283 3.99 5.83 -14.81
C ASN A 283 3.14 4.57 -14.54
N GLY A 284 3.50 3.80 -13.52
CA GLY A 284 2.68 2.68 -13.07
C GLY A 284 1.39 3.14 -12.40
N ILE A 285 0.40 2.25 -12.27
CA ILE A 285 -0.85 2.58 -11.56
C ILE A 285 -0.69 2.74 -10.04
N GLY A 286 0.37 2.20 -9.45
CA GLY A 286 0.56 2.14 -8.00
C GLY A 286 0.49 3.49 -7.32
N LEU A 287 1.23 4.47 -7.84
CA LEU A 287 1.22 5.84 -7.35
C LEU A 287 -0.17 6.48 -7.37
N PHE A 288 -0.88 6.34 -8.49
CA PHE A 288 -2.25 6.85 -8.56
C PHE A 288 -3.16 6.14 -7.55
N CYS A 289 -3.02 4.81 -7.42
CA CYS A 289 -3.83 4.04 -6.49
C CYS A 289 -3.57 4.50 -5.05
N HIS A 290 -2.32 4.73 -4.64
CA HIS A 290 -1.95 5.26 -3.35
C HIS A 290 -2.60 6.63 -3.09
N GLU A 291 -2.40 7.60 -3.98
CA GLU A 291 -2.96 8.95 -3.82
C GLU A 291 -4.49 8.98 -3.85
N PHE A 292 -5.08 8.14 -4.68
CA PHE A 292 -6.53 7.99 -4.73
C PHE A 292 -7.05 7.38 -3.42
N SER A 293 -6.28 6.53 -2.75
CA SER A 293 -6.66 5.92 -1.47
C SER A 293 -6.72 6.93 -0.32
N HIS A 294 -5.91 7.99 -0.34
CA HIS A 294 -6.10 9.14 0.53
C HIS A 294 -7.43 9.86 0.26
N CYS A 295 -7.82 9.98 -1.01
CA CYS A 295 -9.13 10.54 -1.36
C CYS A 295 -10.27 9.68 -0.79
N LEU A 296 -10.06 8.37 -0.60
CA LEU A 296 -11.01 7.43 0.01
C LEU A 296 -10.95 7.42 1.54
N GLY A 297 -9.94 8.03 2.16
CA GLY A 297 -9.84 8.21 3.61
C GLY A 297 -8.73 7.44 4.31
N LEU A 298 -7.85 6.72 3.60
CA LEU A 298 -6.74 6.00 4.22
C LEU A 298 -5.56 6.93 4.50
N PRO A 299 -4.95 6.87 5.70
CA PRO A 299 -3.67 7.50 5.98
C PRO A 299 -2.53 6.66 5.40
N ASP A 300 -1.32 7.20 5.47
CA ASP A 300 -0.08 6.48 5.26
C ASP A 300 0.23 5.53 6.42
N PHE A 301 0.76 4.36 6.05
CA PHE A 301 1.30 3.37 6.97
C PHE A 301 2.82 3.29 6.95
N TYR A 302 3.50 4.21 6.27
CA TYR A 302 4.90 4.50 6.55
C TYR A 302 5.06 5.59 7.62
N PRO A 303 6.26 5.73 8.19
CA PRO A 303 6.59 6.90 9.01
C PRO A 303 6.74 8.16 8.16
N THR A 304 5.84 9.12 8.30
CA THR A 304 5.82 10.39 7.56
C THR A 304 6.80 11.43 8.11
N THR A 305 7.17 11.33 9.41
CA THR A 305 8.02 12.34 10.08
C THR A 305 9.32 11.80 10.69
N LEU A 306 9.56 10.49 10.60
CA LEU A 306 10.81 9.87 11.05
C LEU A 306 11.85 9.85 9.95
N ASP A 307 13.13 9.83 10.32
CA ASP A 307 14.18 9.64 9.33
C ASP A 307 14.26 8.22 8.77
N ASP A 308 14.71 8.10 7.51
CA ASP A 308 14.47 6.92 6.68
C ASP A 308 15.46 5.77 6.89
N THR A 309 15.68 5.34 8.13
CA THR A 309 16.51 4.16 8.41
C THR A 309 16.00 3.31 9.58
N HIS A 310 14.71 3.39 9.86
CA HIS A 310 14.12 2.63 10.96
C HIS A 310 13.54 1.30 10.44
N ASP A 311 14.32 0.23 10.59
CA ASP A 311 13.81 -1.13 10.45
C ASP A 311 12.65 -1.37 11.44
N ASN A 312 11.70 -2.22 11.07
CA ASN A 312 10.54 -2.61 11.86
C ASN A 312 9.52 -1.50 12.15
N GLN A 313 9.47 -0.43 11.34
CA GLN A 313 8.69 0.77 11.65
C GLN A 313 7.49 1.02 10.70
N GLY A 314 7.40 0.36 9.55
CA GLY A 314 6.30 0.54 8.58
C GLY A 314 5.66 -0.78 8.12
N MET A 315 4.86 -0.72 7.06
CA MET A 315 4.36 -1.90 6.35
C MET A 315 5.27 -2.30 5.18
N GLU A 316 6.13 -1.40 4.72
CA GLU A 316 7.04 -1.62 3.58
C GLU A 316 6.25 -2.09 2.33
N ASP A 317 6.78 -3.01 1.53
CA ASP A 317 6.12 -3.49 0.31
C ASP A 317 4.80 -4.27 0.56
N TRP A 318 4.44 -4.54 1.82
CA TRP A 318 3.24 -5.32 2.19
C TRP A 318 1.92 -4.57 2.09
N ASP A 319 1.95 -3.25 1.90
CA ASP A 319 0.76 -2.40 1.93
C ASP A 319 0.85 -1.28 0.89
N LEU A 320 -0.27 -0.98 0.22
CA LEU A 320 -0.34 0.08 -0.79
C LEU A 320 -0.01 1.45 -0.19
N MET A 321 -0.42 1.69 1.05
CA MET A 321 -0.22 2.93 1.81
C MET A 321 1.20 3.01 2.43
N ASP A 322 2.13 2.16 1.97
CA ASP A 322 3.58 2.25 2.20
C ASP A 322 4.35 1.94 0.90
N GLY A 323 5.29 1.00 0.91
CA GLY A 323 6.14 0.69 -0.25
C GLY A 323 5.42 -0.10 -1.35
N GLY A 324 4.25 -0.65 -1.06
CA GLY A 324 3.46 -1.47 -2.00
C GLY A 324 3.10 -0.74 -3.29
N GLU A 325 3.03 0.59 -3.28
CA GLU A 325 2.81 1.41 -4.49
C GLU A 325 3.95 1.27 -5.52
N TYR A 326 5.14 0.88 -5.09
CA TYR A 326 6.34 0.78 -5.94
C TYR A 326 6.63 -0.66 -6.39
N VAL A 327 5.89 -1.65 -5.90
CA VAL A 327 6.10 -3.06 -6.27
C VAL A 327 5.97 -3.25 -7.79
N GLY A 328 6.94 -3.97 -8.35
CA GLY A 328 7.07 -4.14 -9.80
C GLY A 328 7.31 -2.84 -10.58
N GLY A 329 7.85 -1.79 -9.94
CA GLY A 329 8.01 -0.44 -10.49
C GLY A 329 6.71 0.35 -10.52
N GLY A 330 5.78 0.05 -9.62
CA GLY A 330 4.42 0.59 -9.55
C GLY A 330 3.46 0.08 -10.63
N PHE A 331 3.91 -0.87 -11.45
CA PHE A 331 3.07 -1.49 -12.47
C PHE A 331 2.24 -2.66 -11.92
N CYS A 332 2.49 -3.12 -10.69
CA CYS A 332 1.69 -4.12 -9.99
C CYS A 332 1.73 -3.79 -8.50
N PRO A 333 0.96 -2.77 -8.05
CA PRO A 333 0.93 -2.43 -6.64
C PRO A 333 0.37 -3.59 -5.81
N THR A 334 0.89 -3.74 -4.59
CA THR A 334 0.41 -4.75 -3.64
C THR A 334 -1.09 -4.55 -3.35
N ALA A 335 -1.80 -5.66 -3.11
CA ALA A 335 -3.19 -5.60 -2.68
C ALA A 335 -3.29 -4.93 -1.30
N TYR A 336 -4.46 -4.36 -1.00
CA TYR A 336 -4.76 -3.95 0.36
C TYR A 336 -4.61 -5.10 1.35
N THR A 337 -4.26 -4.77 2.59
CA THR A 337 -4.41 -5.62 3.75
C THR A 337 -5.89 -5.87 4.05
N ALA A 338 -6.17 -6.89 4.87
CA ALA A 338 -7.53 -7.13 5.34
C ALA A 338 -8.04 -5.97 6.19
N TRP A 339 -7.13 -5.24 6.86
CA TRP A 339 -7.47 -4.10 7.72
C TRP A 339 -8.06 -2.96 6.89
N GLU A 340 -7.40 -2.57 5.80
CA GLU A 340 -7.87 -1.50 4.92
C GLU A 340 -9.23 -1.86 4.29
N ARG A 341 -9.43 -3.13 3.91
CA ARG A 341 -10.73 -3.60 3.41
C ARG A 341 -11.83 -3.53 4.46
N GLU A 342 -11.57 -3.91 5.71
CA GLU A 342 -12.52 -3.75 6.82
C GLU A 342 -12.78 -2.26 7.12
N ALA A 343 -11.73 -1.44 7.14
CA ALA A 343 -11.83 0.00 7.34
C ALA A 343 -12.68 0.68 6.25
N MET A 344 -12.59 0.24 5.00
CA MET A 344 -13.43 0.71 3.89
C MET A 344 -14.85 0.10 3.87
N GLY A 345 -15.18 -0.79 4.80
CA GLY A 345 -16.46 -1.51 4.81
C GLY A 345 -16.63 -2.50 3.64
N TRP A 346 -15.52 -2.90 3.00
CA TRP A 346 -15.52 -3.84 1.88
C TRP A 346 -15.46 -5.28 2.32
N ASP A 347 -14.97 -5.56 3.51
CA ASP A 347 -14.90 -6.90 4.08
C ASP A 347 -15.06 -6.80 5.62
N HIS A 348 -14.98 -7.93 6.30
CA HIS A 348 -14.95 -8.00 7.76
C HIS A 348 -13.91 -9.03 8.19
N ILE A 349 -13.13 -8.71 9.23
CA ILE A 349 -12.14 -9.63 9.81
C ILE A 349 -12.75 -10.32 11.04
N PRO A 350 -13.04 -11.63 11.00
CA PRO A 350 -13.54 -12.36 12.15
C PRO A 350 -12.54 -12.35 13.31
N THR A 351 -13.04 -12.18 14.53
CA THR A 351 -12.22 -12.22 15.75
C THR A 351 -12.19 -13.63 16.33
N LEU A 352 -10.99 -14.16 16.59
CA LEU A 352 -10.82 -15.41 17.32
C LEU A 352 -10.93 -15.14 18.83
N THR A 353 -11.86 -15.83 19.50
CA THR A 353 -12.13 -15.64 20.95
C THR A 353 -11.91 -16.89 21.78
N GLU A 354 -11.88 -18.06 21.15
CA GLU A 354 -11.69 -19.36 21.79
C GLU A 354 -10.80 -20.26 20.93
N ALA A 355 -10.27 -21.33 21.53
CA ALA A 355 -9.36 -22.25 20.84
C ALA A 355 -10.04 -22.88 19.62
N ALA A 356 -9.44 -22.74 18.44
CA ALA A 356 -10.05 -23.15 17.19
C ALA A 356 -8.99 -23.59 16.17
N HIS A 357 -9.37 -24.54 15.30
CA HIS A 357 -8.63 -24.85 14.08
C HIS A 357 -9.20 -23.96 12.97
N VAL A 358 -8.38 -23.12 12.37
CA VAL A 358 -8.80 -22.09 11.41
C VAL A 358 -8.20 -22.39 10.05
N ARG A 359 -9.02 -22.27 9.01
CA ARG A 359 -8.62 -22.34 7.61
C ARG A 359 -8.86 -20.98 6.96
N LEU A 360 -7.81 -20.38 6.40
CA LEU A 360 -7.87 -19.19 5.56
C LEU A 360 -7.68 -19.63 4.10
N ASP A 361 -8.59 -19.23 3.22
CA ASP A 361 -8.61 -19.66 1.81
C ASP A 361 -8.57 -18.52 0.79
N GLY A 362 -8.38 -17.30 1.28
CA GLY A 362 -8.13 -16.14 0.43
C GLY A 362 -9.38 -15.51 -0.18
N SER A 363 -10.58 -16.01 0.09
CA SER A 363 -11.79 -15.30 -0.33
C SER A 363 -11.88 -13.96 0.40
N VAL A 364 -11.87 -12.89 -0.40
CA VAL A 364 -12.10 -11.50 0.05
C VAL A 364 -13.58 -11.27 0.41
N SER A 365 -14.47 -12.23 0.12
CA SER A 365 -15.86 -12.18 0.53
C SER A 365 -16.11 -13.18 1.65
N GLY A 366 -16.55 -12.69 2.81
CA GLY A 366 -16.97 -13.53 3.93
C GLY A 366 -15.91 -13.77 5.00
N GLY A 367 -14.81 -13.00 5.00
CA GLY A 367 -13.84 -13.01 6.09
C GLY A 367 -13.00 -14.29 6.21
N THR A 368 -12.77 -15.01 5.11
CA THR A 368 -11.93 -16.23 5.11
C THR A 368 -10.52 -15.98 4.56
N ASN A 369 -10.17 -14.73 4.24
CA ASN A 369 -8.80 -14.32 3.90
C ASN A 369 -7.94 -14.02 5.14
N ALA A 370 -8.57 -13.65 6.26
CA ALA A 370 -7.89 -13.18 7.46
C ALA A 370 -8.76 -13.35 8.70
N VAL A 371 -8.12 -13.40 9.87
CA VAL A 371 -8.74 -13.34 11.19
C VAL A 371 -7.94 -12.43 12.11
N LYS A 372 -8.54 -11.94 13.20
CA LYS A 372 -7.83 -11.12 14.20
C LYS A 372 -7.83 -11.72 15.59
N VAL A 373 -6.72 -11.53 16.29
CA VAL A 373 -6.50 -11.90 17.68
C VAL A 373 -6.38 -10.61 18.49
N VAL A 374 -7.39 -10.35 19.32
CA VAL A 374 -7.51 -9.09 20.06
C VAL A 374 -6.84 -9.18 21.42
N ASN A 375 -6.16 -8.11 21.81
CA ASN A 375 -5.60 -7.97 23.13
C ASN A 375 -6.75 -7.97 24.17
N PRO A 376 -6.76 -8.90 25.14
CA PRO A 376 -7.83 -8.97 26.13
C PRO A 376 -7.91 -7.74 27.05
N ASN A 377 -6.84 -6.94 27.12
CA ASN A 377 -6.75 -5.73 27.92
C ASN A 377 -6.94 -4.43 27.12
N ASP A 378 -6.94 -4.48 25.78
CA ASP A 378 -7.22 -3.33 24.91
C ASP A 378 -7.82 -3.75 23.56
N ALA A 379 -9.09 -3.42 23.33
CA ALA A 379 -9.77 -3.80 22.09
C ALA A 379 -9.26 -3.06 20.84
N ASN A 380 -8.48 -1.98 20.98
CA ASN A 380 -7.86 -1.28 19.85
C ASN A 380 -6.50 -1.89 19.46
N GLU A 381 -5.99 -2.83 20.25
CA GLU A 381 -4.74 -3.51 19.98
C GLU A 381 -5.00 -4.97 19.61
N TYR A 382 -4.50 -5.39 18.45
CA TYR A 382 -4.73 -6.73 17.93
C TYR A 382 -3.72 -7.10 16.85
N PHE A 383 -3.57 -8.39 16.61
CA PHE A 383 -2.86 -8.92 15.45
C PHE A 383 -3.86 -9.35 14.40
N VAL A 384 -3.58 -9.05 13.13
CA VAL A 384 -4.29 -9.63 12.00
C VAL A 384 -3.42 -10.73 11.39
N LEU A 385 -4.06 -11.88 11.16
CA LEU A 385 -3.50 -13.07 10.60
C LEU A 385 -4.11 -13.24 9.21
N GLN A 386 -3.36 -12.90 8.18
CA GLN A 386 -3.84 -12.85 6.80
C GLN A 386 -3.13 -13.89 5.94
N LEU A 387 -3.90 -14.63 5.14
CA LEU A 387 -3.33 -15.39 4.03
C LEU A 387 -2.73 -14.43 3.02
N PHE A 388 -1.45 -14.61 2.71
CA PHE A 388 -0.78 -13.94 1.61
C PHE A 388 -0.38 -14.96 0.54
N GLU A 389 -0.57 -14.58 -0.72
CA GLU A 389 -0.10 -15.33 -1.87
C GLU A 389 0.40 -14.37 -2.95
N ASP A 390 1.55 -14.68 -3.56
CA ASP A 390 2.10 -14.04 -4.75
C ASP A 390 1.24 -14.34 -6.01
N LYS A 391 -0.02 -13.91 -5.96
CA LYS A 391 -1.04 -14.09 -6.99
C LYS A 391 -1.82 -12.78 -7.17
N GLY A 392 -2.44 -12.61 -8.33
CA GLY A 392 -3.22 -11.40 -8.61
C GLY A 392 -2.36 -10.12 -8.54
N TRP A 393 -2.82 -9.15 -7.77
CA TRP A 393 -2.14 -7.87 -7.52
C TRP A 393 -0.90 -7.98 -6.63
N ASN A 394 -0.78 -9.06 -5.87
CA ASN A 394 0.40 -9.33 -5.06
C ASN A 394 1.57 -9.92 -5.87
N LYS A 395 1.36 -10.17 -7.18
CA LYS A 395 2.40 -10.67 -8.06
C LYS A 395 3.61 -9.75 -8.03
N ARG A 396 4.80 -10.34 -7.90
CA ARG A 396 6.12 -9.66 -7.84
C ARG A 396 6.51 -9.22 -6.42
N MET A 397 5.82 -9.71 -5.40
CA MET A 397 6.32 -9.54 -4.03
C MET A 397 7.57 -10.38 -3.80
N ALA A 398 8.59 -9.78 -3.17
CA ALA A 398 9.93 -10.36 -3.04
C ALA A 398 10.62 -10.71 -4.37
N TRP A 399 10.22 -10.08 -5.48
CA TRP A 399 10.82 -10.29 -6.78
C TRP A 399 12.00 -9.34 -7.03
N TYR A 400 13.10 -9.87 -7.55
CA TYR A 400 14.26 -9.08 -7.97
C TYR A 400 14.71 -9.43 -9.39
N LYS A 401 14.74 -8.40 -10.23
CA LYS A 401 15.33 -8.43 -11.56
C LYS A 401 16.65 -7.67 -11.58
N GLY A 402 17.71 -8.39 -11.97
CA GLY A 402 18.98 -7.80 -12.30
C GLY A 402 18.90 -7.02 -13.63
N LYS A 403 20.05 -6.70 -14.22
CA LYS A 403 20.11 -5.88 -15.43
C LYS A 403 19.29 -6.47 -16.59
N ASP A 404 19.42 -7.78 -16.84
CA ASP A 404 18.85 -8.42 -18.03
C ASP A 404 17.94 -9.62 -17.71
N ASN A 405 17.91 -10.10 -16.46
CA ASN A 405 17.22 -11.33 -16.08
C ASN A 405 16.66 -11.28 -14.65
N VAL A 406 15.60 -12.06 -14.41
CA VAL A 406 15.06 -12.32 -13.07
C VAL A 406 16.08 -13.15 -12.30
N VAL A 407 16.47 -12.68 -11.12
CA VAL A 407 17.50 -13.31 -10.28
C VAL A 407 16.89 -13.98 -9.06
N TYR A 408 15.75 -13.48 -8.58
CA TYR A 408 15.04 -14.03 -7.44
C TYR A 408 13.54 -13.79 -7.62
N ASP A 409 12.76 -14.87 -7.53
CA ASP A 409 11.31 -14.88 -7.72
C ASP A 409 10.74 -16.06 -6.93
N PRO A 410 10.78 -15.98 -5.59
CA PRO A 410 10.31 -17.06 -4.74
C PRO A 410 8.79 -17.15 -4.80
N SER A 411 8.25 -18.33 -4.52
CA SER A 411 6.81 -18.50 -4.33
C SER A 411 6.39 -17.94 -2.96
N THR A 412 6.34 -16.61 -2.81
CA THR A 412 6.00 -15.92 -1.55
C THR A 412 4.54 -16.17 -1.18
N LYS A 413 4.31 -17.06 -0.23
CA LYS A 413 2.96 -17.43 0.23
C LYS A 413 2.98 -18.00 1.64
N GLY A 414 1.89 -17.82 2.37
CA GLY A 414 1.78 -18.26 3.76
C GLY A 414 0.98 -17.27 4.60
N LEU A 415 1.27 -17.24 5.89
CA LEU A 415 0.59 -16.34 6.82
C LEU A 415 1.41 -15.06 7.01
N LEU A 416 0.86 -13.94 6.59
CA LEU A 416 1.32 -12.61 6.99
C LEU A 416 0.67 -12.27 8.34
N ILE A 417 1.49 -11.90 9.33
CA ILE A 417 1.02 -11.40 10.61
C ILE A 417 1.43 -9.95 10.72
N TYR A 418 0.48 -9.08 11.04
CA TYR A 418 0.76 -7.67 11.32
C TYR A 418 0.03 -7.21 12.58
N HIS A 419 0.67 -6.29 13.30
CA HIS A 419 0.22 -5.72 14.55
C HIS A 419 -0.48 -4.39 14.29
N VAL A 420 -1.72 -4.26 14.77
CA VAL A 420 -2.49 -3.03 14.80
C VAL A 420 -2.67 -2.54 16.24
N ASN A 421 -2.30 -1.30 16.53
CA ASN A 421 -2.63 -0.56 17.75
C ASN A 421 -3.35 0.74 17.36
N TYR A 422 -4.63 0.60 17.08
CA TYR A 422 -5.47 1.62 16.48
C TYR A 422 -5.60 2.86 17.37
N ASP A 423 -5.38 4.03 16.77
CA ASP A 423 -5.66 5.33 17.36
C ASP A 423 -6.36 6.20 16.31
N ALA A 424 -7.63 6.51 16.53
CA ALA A 424 -8.45 7.22 15.55
C ALA A 424 -7.87 8.57 15.10
N ASN A 425 -7.11 9.25 15.96
CA ASN A 425 -6.47 10.50 15.57
C ASN A 425 -5.29 10.22 14.65
N LEU A 426 -4.39 9.32 15.03
CA LEU A 426 -3.17 9.03 14.28
C LEU A 426 -3.45 8.32 12.95
N PHE A 427 -4.54 7.56 12.88
CA PHE A 427 -5.07 6.95 11.66
C PHE A 427 -5.98 7.87 10.84
N SER A 428 -6.20 9.11 11.27
CA SER A 428 -6.94 10.08 10.46
C SER A 428 -6.03 10.67 9.39
N LEU A 429 -6.60 11.03 8.24
CA LEU A 429 -5.90 11.80 7.22
C LEU A 429 -5.20 13.01 7.85
N MET A 430 -5.92 13.82 8.64
CA MET A 430 -5.39 15.05 9.22
C MET A 430 -4.09 14.88 10.03
N ALA A 431 -3.93 13.77 10.75
CA ALA A 431 -2.70 13.53 11.50
C ALA A 431 -1.65 12.78 10.67
N ASN A 432 -2.08 11.76 9.92
CA ASN A 432 -1.21 10.93 9.09
C ASN A 432 0.06 10.42 9.80
N ASP A 433 -0.11 10.00 11.06
CA ASP A 433 0.98 9.83 12.03
C ASP A 433 1.07 8.38 12.55
N VAL A 434 0.53 7.41 11.79
CA VAL A 434 0.32 6.03 12.25
C VAL A 434 1.59 5.42 12.84
N ASN A 435 2.71 5.59 12.15
CA ASN A 435 3.96 4.90 12.46
C ASN A 435 5.11 5.83 12.87
N ASN A 436 4.80 7.02 13.41
CA ASN A 436 5.80 8.04 13.72
C ASN A 436 6.49 7.93 15.10
N GLU A 437 6.18 6.90 15.91
CA GLU A 437 6.88 6.64 17.18
C GLU A 437 7.88 5.47 17.04
N VAL A 438 9.19 5.78 17.05
CA VAL A 438 10.27 4.79 16.89
C VAL A 438 10.12 3.63 17.88
N GLY A 439 10.20 2.39 17.36
CA GLY A 439 10.03 1.15 18.12
C GLY A 439 8.61 0.89 18.61
N LYS A 440 7.68 1.80 18.29
CA LYS A 440 6.26 1.72 18.62
C LYS A 440 5.35 1.98 17.42
N PRO A 441 5.60 1.37 16.25
CA PRO A 441 4.64 1.42 15.15
C PRO A 441 3.27 0.90 15.59
N ARG A 442 2.22 1.44 14.96
CA ARG A 442 0.83 1.11 15.22
C ARG A 442 0.18 0.28 14.13
N MET A 443 0.77 0.19 12.94
CA MET A 443 0.37 -0.77 11.90
C MET A 443 1.62 -1.26 11.18
N THR A 444 2.07 -2.47 11.50
CA THR A 444 3.34 -2.98 10.95
C THR A 444 3.40 -4.49 10.97
N VAL A 445 4.23 -5.07 10.10
CA VAL A 445 4.45 -6.50 10.02
C VAL A 445 5.19 -7.02 11.26
N VAL A 446 4.81 -8.22 11.69
CA VAL A 446 5.61 -9.08 12.57
C VAL A 446 6.41 -10.01 11.65
N PRO A 447 7.71 -9.77 11.44
CA PRO A 447 8.50 -10.53 10.48
C PRO A 447 8.85 -11.91 11.04
N ALA A 448 8.50 -12.99 10.33
CA ALA A 448 8.76 -14.36 10.77
C ALA A 448 10.26 -14.68 10.92
N ASP A 449 11.11 -14.04 10.12
CA ASP A 449 12.58 -14.16 10.19
C ASP A 449 13.24 -13.26 11.26
N GLY A 450 12.43 -12.50 11.99
CA GLY A 450 12.89 -11.61 13.08
C GLY A 450 13.44 -10.27 12.62
N ARG A 451 13.28 -9.87 11.34
CA ARG A 451 13.75 -8.56 10.88
C ARG A 451 12.96 -8.02 9.70
N LEU A 452 12.22 -6.93 9.93
CA LEU A 452 11.55 -6.16 8.88
C LEU A 452 12.45 -5.01 8.44
N VAL A 453 12.99 -5.06 7.21
CA VAL A 453 13.95 -4.06 6.74
C VAL A 453 13.25 -2.87 6.14
N SER A 454 13.74 -1.68 6.46
CA SER A 454 13.30 -0.49 5.74
C SER A 454 13.75 -0.52 4.28
N SER A 455 12.80 -0.36 3.35
CA SER A 455 13.04 -0.16 1.92
C SER A 455 14.06 0.94 1.62
N TYR A 456 14.17 1.95 2.48
CA TYR A 456 15.19 3.00 2.38
C TYR A 456 16.63 2.58 2.70
N SER A 457 16.81 1.43 3.34
CA SER A 457 18.13 0.86 3.58
C SER A 457 18.75 0.31 2.28
N ILE A 458 17.96 0.14 1.22
CA ILE A 458 18.44 -0.30 -0.09
C ILE A 458 19.46 0.71 -0.65
N GLY A 459 20.69 0.25 -0.83
CA GLY A 459 21.78 1.09 -1.36
C GLY A 459 22.46 2.02 -0.33
N LYS A 460 21.94 2.14 0.90
CA LYS A 460 22.60 2.86 2.01
C LYS A 460 23.75 2.03 2.59
N LYS A 461 24.82 2.68 3.05
CA LYS A 461 25.89 2.04 3.86
C LYS A 461 25.55 2.21 5.34
N THR A 462 24.76 1.32 5.91
CA THR A 462 24.52 1.28 7.37
C THR A 462 25.52 0.30 8.00
N SER A 463 26.35 0.80 8.94
CA SER A 463 27.22 -0.01 9.80
C SER A 463 28.06 -1.10 9.10
N GLY A 464 28.59 -0.81 7.91
CA GLY A 464 29.54 -1.66 7.20
C GLY A 464 28.98 -2.59 6.11
N ASN A 465 27.65 -2.72 5.98
CA ASN A 465 27.02 -3.47 4.89
C ASN A 465 25.99 -2.63 4.14
N THR A 466 25.98 -2.73 2.81
CA THR A 466 24.94 -2.15 1.96
C THR A 466 23.88 -3.21 1.67
N ILE A 467 22.62 -2.94 2.01
CA ILE A 467 21.51 -3.82 1.63
C ILE A 467 21.27 -3.66 0.13
N SER A 468 21.47 -4.72 -0.64
CA SER A 468 21.11 -4.72 -2.06
C SER A 468 19.61 -4.94 -2.23
N ARG A 469 19.06 -4.61 -3.41
CA ARG A 469 17.67 -4.95 -3.75
C ARG A 469 17.39 -6.45 -3.67
N LEU A 470 18.38 -7.30 -3.96
CA LEU A 470 18.25 -8.74 -3.79
C LEU A 470 18.15 -9.15 -2.32
N ASP A 471 18.94 -8.52 -1.45
CA ASP A 471 18.90 -8.82 0.00
C ASP A 471 17.58 -8.36 0.61
N TYR A 472 17.07 -7.20 0.17
CA TYR A 472 15.74 -6.73 0.53
C TYR A 472 14.65 -7.70 0.07
N ALA A 473 14.65 -8.09 -1.21
CA ALA A 473 13.68 -9.05 -1.73
C ALA A 473 13.67 -10.39 -0.96
N LYS A 474 14.86 -10.90 -0.59
CA LYS A 474 14.97 -12.12 0.26
C LYS A 474 14.38 -11.92 1.64
N GLN A 475 14.59 -10.75 2.25
CA GLN A 475 14.04 -10.44 3.56
C GLN A 475 12.52 -10.31 3.51
N VAL A 476 11.97 -9.64 2.49
CA VAL A 476 10.52 -9.63 2.26
C VAL A 476 9.97 -11.06 2.21
N ASN A 477 10.56 -11.98 1.43
CA ASN A 477 10.09 -13.37 1.43
C ASN A 477 10.22 -14.09 2.80
N GLY A 478 11.12 -13.62 3.68
CA GLY A 478 11.35 -14.10 5.04
C GLY A 478 10.32 -13.63 6.06
N ASP A 479 9.55 -12.56 5.78
CA ASP A 479 8.56 -12.02 6.73
C ASP A 479 7.36 -12.96 6.94
N ILE A 480 7.09 -13.85 5.99
CA ILE A 480 5.91 -14.72 5.97
C ILE A 480 6.11 -15.96 6.87
N PHE A 481 5.16 -16.19 7.77
CA PHE A 481 5.08 -17.42 8.55
C PHE A 481 4.57 -18.57 7.69
N ARG A 482 5.37 -19.62 7.60
CA ARG A 482 5.01 -20.89 6.98
C ARG A 482 5.92 -22.01 7.48
N VAL A 483 5.51 -23.23 7.22
CA VAL A 483 6.36 -24.42 7.38
C VAL A 483 6.88 -24.79 5.99
N ASP A 484 8.18 -24.63 5.76
CA ASP A 484 8.83 -25.06 4.52
C ASP A 484 9.17 -26.58 4.54
N ASP A 485 9.10 -27.24 5.71
CA ASP A 485 9.40 -28.66 5.94
C ASP A 485 8.38 -29.25 6.93
N GLU A 486 7.64 -30.30 6.55
CA GLU A 486 6.50 -30.92 7.28
C GLU A 486 6.80 -31.35 8.75
N HIS A 487 8.02 -31.15 9.24
CA HIS A 487 8.50 -31.50 10.57
C HIS A 487 8.88 -30.30 11.48
N ALA A 488 8.77 -29.05 11.02
CA ALA A 488 9.03 -27.87 11.84
C ALA A 488 7.74 -27.23 12.38
N ASP A 489 7.63 -27.05 13.69
CA ASP A 489 6.49 -26.34 14.31
C ASP A 489 6.60 -24.82 14.07
N SER A 490 5.91 -24.30 13.05
CA SER A 490 5.75 -22.84 12.88
C SER A 490 4.71 -22.29 13.85
N THR A 491 5.12 -21.33 14.68
CA THR A 491 4.34 -20.79 15.81
C THR A 491 4.55 -19.28 15.91
N PHE A 492 3.50 -18.57 16.33
CA PHE A 492 3.56 -17.16 16.72
C PHE A 492 3.00 -16.98 18.13
N ARG A 493 3.72 -16.26 18.99
CA ARG A 493 3.26 -15.82 20.31
C ARG A 493 3.81 -14.44 20.62
N GLN A 494 3.07 -13.66 21.40
CA GLN A 494 3.45 -12.27 21.68
C GLN A 494 4.69 -12.13 22.56
N SER A 495 5.00 -13.16 23.35
CA SER A 495 6.24 -13.24 24.13
C SER A 495 7.50 -13.58 23.32
N MET A 496 7.37 -13.92 22.04
CA MET A 496 8.53 -14.19 21.19
C MET A 496 9.39 -12.93 21.03
N ASP A 497 10.69 -13.13 20.87
CA ASP A 497 11.65 -12.05 20.60
C ASP A 497 11.65 -11.69 19.10
N LEU A 498 10.46 -11.43 18.56
CA LEU A 498 10.26 -10.95 17.20
C LEU A 498 9.91 -9.45 17.25
N PRO A 499 10.37 -8.65 16.28
CA PRO A 499 9.90 -7.28 16.13
C PRO A 499 8.38 -7.23 16.08
N ASN A 500 7.81 -6.24 16.75
CA ASN A 500 6.37 -5.94 16.76
C ASN A 500 5.45 -7.04 17.31
N ALA A 501 5.97 -8.18 17.78
CA ALA A 501 5.18 -9.28 18.33
C ALA A 501 4.59 -8.99 19.72
N LYS A 502 5.21 -8.10 20.51
CA LYS A 502 4.78 -7.82 21.88
C LYS A 502 3.55 -6.92 21.91
N TRP A 503 2.63 -7.23 22.83
CA TRP A 503 1.60 -6.29 23.22
C TRP A 503 2.21 -4.98 23.77
N ARG A 504 1.72 -3.85 23.28
CA ARG A 504 1.85 -2.48 23.78
C ARG A 504 1.15 -2.36 25.13
N VAL A 505 -0.08 -2.86 25.23
CA VAL A 505 -0.80 -2.99 26.51
C VAL A 505 -0.59 -4.41 27.03
N SER A 506 0.24 -4.57 28.06
CA SER A 506 0.60 -5.90 28.59
C SER A 506 -0.61 -6.80 28.81
N ALA A 507 -0.55 -8.00 28.24
CA ALA A 507 -1.59 -9.03 28.31
C ALA A 507 -0.98 -10.43 28.17
N PRO A 508 -1.71 -11.50 28.52
CA PRO A 508 -1.28 -12.87 28.27
C PRO A 508 -1.04 -13.14 26.77
N ASP A 509 -0.18 -14.11 26.49
CA ASP A 509 -0.03 -14.62 25.12
C ASP A 509 -1.35 -15.22 24.61
N MET A 510 -1.64 -14.91 23.35
CA MET A 510 -2.71 -15.49 22.56
C MET A 510 -2.07 -16.27 21.40
N PRO A 511 -1.51 -17.46 21.66
CA PRO A 511 -0.59 -18.13 20.75
C PRO A 511 -1.31 -18.77 19.56
N VAL A 512 -0.57 -18.88 18.46
CA VAL A 512 -0.99 -19.48 17.20
C VAL A 512 0.03 -20.54 16.81
N TYR A 513 -0.43 -21.76 16.58
CA TYR A 513 0.38 -22.95 16.34
C TYR A 513 0.12 -23.53 14.96
N ASN A 514 0.98 -24.46 14.55
CA ASN A 514 0.82 -25.29 13.36
C ASN A 514 0.56 -24.46 12.09
N ILE A 515 1.22 -23.31 11.97
CA ILE A 515 1.00 -22.35 10.87
C ILE A 515 1.49 -22.97 9.56
N THR A 516 0.57 -23.53 8.78
CA THR A 516 0.90 -24.33 7.60
C THR A 516 0.22 -23.79 6.37
N TYR A 517 0.94 -23.70 5.25
CA TYR A 517 0.36 -23.39 3.95
C TYR A 517 0.21 -24.69 3.14
N LYS A 518 -1.00 -24.99 2.69
CA LYS A 518 -1.29 -26.18 1.87
C LYS A 518 -2.57 -25.98 1.06
N ASP A 519 -2.58 -26.47 -0.18
CA ASP A 519 -3.74 -26.42 -1.08
C ASP A 519 -4.33 -25.00 -1.22
N ASP A 520 -3.44 -24.01 -1.43
CA ASP A 520 -3.79 -22.58 -1.53
C ASP A 520 -4.50 -22.01 -0.29
N CYS A 521 -4.32 -22.65 0.87
CA CYS A 521 -4.89 -22.23 2.15
C CYS A 521 -3.82 -22.12 3.23
N VAL A 522 -4.06 -21.28 4.23
CA VAL A 522 -3.34 -21.31 5.52
C VAL A 522 -4.20 -22.01 6.55
N TYR A 523 -3.58 -22.91 7.32
CA TYR A 523 -4.15 -23.56 8.49
C TYR A 523 -3.41 -23.11 9.73
N ILE A 524 -4.15 -22.79 10.80
CA ILE A 524 -3.59 -22.44 12.10
C ILE A 524 -4.41 -23.08 13.22
N ASP A 525 -3.77 -23.36 14.34
CA ASP A 525 -4.46 -23.65 15.60
C ASP A 525 -4.29 -22.50 16.57
N TYR A 526 -5.40 -22.00 17.07
CA TYR A 526 -5.42 -20.91 18.02
C TYR A 526 -5.51 -21.42 19.47
N LEU A 527 -4.72 -20.83 20.36
CA LEU A 527 -4.58 -21.09 21.80
C LEU A 527 -4.04 -22.48 22.21
N LYS A 528 -4.22 -23.53 21.41
CA LYS A 528 -3.80 -24.90 21.72
C LYS A 528 -3.29 -25.59 20.45
N HIS A 529 -2.37 -26.54 20.57
CA HIS A 529 -2.09 -27.46 19.47
C HIS A 529 -3.30 -28.39 19.29
N LEU A 530 -4.08 -28.17 18.24
CA LEU A 530 -5.25 -28.98 17.94
C LEU A 530 -4.82 -30.00 16.89
N LYS A 531 -4.82 -31.28 17.27
CA LYS A 531 -4.67 -32.31 16.24
C LYS A 531 -5.87 -32.20 15.31
N PRO A 532 -5.71 -32.11 13.97
CA PRO A 532 -6.85 -32.23 13.08
C PRO A 532 -7.58 -33.52 13.43
N SER A 533 -8.90 -33.43 13.61
CA SER A 533 -9.77 -34.60 13.83
C SER A 533 -9.81 -35.55 12.62
N GLY A 534 -8.97 -35.29 11.61
CA GLY A 534 -8.67 -36.19 10.52
C GLY A 534 -8.08 -37.49 11.04
N ILE A 535 -8.74 -38.58 10.70
CA ILE A 535 -8.31 -39.96 10.90
C ILE A 535 -6.79 -40.04 10.75
N ALA A 536 -6.09 -40.32 11.86
CA ALA A 536 -4.68 -40.63 11.88
C ALA A 536 -4.36 -41.64 10.78
N GLU A 537 -3.18 -41.52 10.18
CA GLU A 537 -2.57 -42.43 9.21
C GLU A 537 -3.26 -43.79 9.17
N ARG A 538 -3.74 -44.20 7.98
CA ARG A 538 -4.28 -45.54 7.81
C ARG A 538 -3.21 -46.55 8.18
N HIS A 539 -3.27 -47.06 9.40
CA HIS A 539 -2.76 -48.37 9.73
C HIS A 539 -3.62 -49.34 8.94
N ILE A 540 -3.21 -49.63 7.71
CA ILE A 540 -3.69 -50.82 7.02
C ILE A 540 -3.03 -51.95 7.80
N ASP A 541 -3.75 -52.48 8.79
CA ASP A 541 -3.42 -53.80 9.31
C ASP A 541 -3.40 -54.74 8.09
N PRO A 542 -2.24 -55.34 7.73
CA PRO A 542 -2.15 -56.23 6.58
C PRO A 542 -3.12 -57.41 6.69
N SER A 543 -3.54 -57.77 7.92
CA SER A 543 -4.55 -58.80 8.18
C SER A 543 -5.95 -58.38 7.68
N LEU A 544 -6.25 -57.08 7.64
CA LEU A 544 -7.54 -56.51 7.23
C LEU A 544 -7.60 -56.16 5.74
N ALA A 545 -6.48 -56.15 5.01
CA ALA A 545 -6.45 -55.86 3.57
C ALA A 545 -7.31 -56.83 2.74
N LYS A 546 -7.54 -58.05 3.25
CA LYS A 546 -8.40 -59.06 2.62
C LYS A 546 -9.89 -58.86 2.90
N MET A 547 -10.24 -58.04 3.89
CA MET A 547 -11.61 -57.82 4.34
C MET A 547 -12.34 -56.83 3.44
N ILE A 548 -13.63 -57.09 3.20
CA ILE A 548 -14.52 -56.32 2.35
C ILE A 548 -15.55 -55.62 3.23
N TYR A 549 -15.82 -54.36 2.93
CA TYR A 549 -16.81 -53.54 3.63
C TYR A 549 -17.78 -52.89 2.63
N THR A 550 -18.99 -52.61 3.07
CA THR A 550 -19.89 -51.67 2.37
C THR A 550 -19.37 -50.24 2.48
N ILE A 551 -19.90 -49.33 1.66
CA ILE A 551 -19.53 -47.90 1.69
C ILE A 551 -19.85 -47.19 3.02
N ASP A 552 -20.80 -47.72 3.80
CA ASP A 552 -21.15 -47.25 5.14
C ASP A 552 -20.43 -48.03 6.26
N GLY A 553 -19.45 -48.87 5.92
CA GLY A 553 -18.52 -49.46 6.89
C GLY A 553 -18.92 -50.82 7.49
N ARG A 554 -19.98 -51.48 7.00
CA ARG A 554 -20.37 -52.83 7.46
C ARG A 554 -19.45 -53.89 6.86
N ARG A 555 -18.95 -54.80 7.69
CA ARG A 555 -18.06 -55.91 7.28
C ARG A 555 -18.83 -56.98 6.51
N MET A 556 -18.37 -57.33 5.32
CA MET A 556 -18.99 -58.28 4.39
C MET A 556 -18.19 -59.59 4.20
N GLY A 557 -17.11 -59.79 4.96
CA GLY A 557 -16.24 -60.97 4.86
C GLY A 557 -15.06 -60.73 3.92
N THR A 558 -14.51 -61.80 3.31
CA THR A 558 -13.29 -61.73 2.48
C THR A 558 -13.49 -62.20 1.03
N SER A 559 -14.63 -62.84 0.73
CA SER A 559 -14.95 -63.39 -0.59
C SER A 559 -15.80 -62.39 -1.38
N ILE A 560 -15.38 -62.11 -2.62
CA ILE A 560 -16.15 -61.30 -3.54
C ILE A 560 -17.38 -62.07 -4.02
N GLU A 561 -17.30 -63.39 -4.22
CA GLU A 561 -18.32 -64.23 -4.85
C GLU A 561 -19.67 -64.23 -4.12
N ALA A 562 -19.68 -64.01 -2.81
CA ALA A 562 -20.91 -63.99 -2.00
C ALA A 562 -21.61 -62.61 -1.94
N LEU A 563 -21.01 -61.55 -2.47
CA LEU A 563 -21.59 -60.20 -2.37
C LEU A 563 -22.72 -59.97 -3.39
N PRO A 564 -23.77 -59.24 -3.04
CA PRO A 564 -24.68 -58.65 -4.02
C PRO A 564 -23.96 -57.71 -5.00
N LYS A 565 -24.63 -57.31 -6.09
CA LYS A 565 -24.10 -56.24 -6.97
C LYS A 565 -24.06 -54.93 -6.19
N GLY A 566 -22.95 -54.20 -6.29
CA GLY A 566 -22.78 -52.96 -5.54
C GLY A 566 -21.34 -52.46 -5.47
N VAL A 567 -21.17 -51.34 -4.76
CA VAL A 567 -19.85 -50.73 -4.49
C VAL A 567 -19.38 -51.13 -3.10
N TYR A 568 -18.16 -51.64 -3.04
CA TYR A 568 -17.54 -52.15 -1.82
C TYR A 568 -16.14 -51.57 -1.64
N ILE A 569 -15.60 -51.68 -0.43
CA ILE A 569 -14.26 -51.22 -0.07
C ILE A 569 -13.45 -52.45 0.34
N ARG A 570 -12.26 -52.65 -0.25
CA ARG A 570 -11.29 -53.69 0.14
C ARG A 570 -9.88 -53.10 0.13
N GLY A 571 -9.10 -53.34 1.20
CA GLY A 571 -7.74 -52.80 1.30
C GLY A 571 -7.67 -51.28 1.12
N GLY A 572 -8.72 -50.57 1.54
CA GLY A 572 -8.82 -49.12 1.41
C GLY A 572 -9.15 -48.58 0.01
N LYS A 573 -9.42 -49.45 -0.96
CA LYS A 573 -9.83 -49.09 -2.34
C LYS A 573 -11.28 -49.50 -2.61
N LYS A 574 -12.00 -48.68 -3.38
CA LYS A 574 -13.35 -49.00 -3.84
C LYS A 574 -13.28 -49.99 -5.01
N PHE A 575 -14.19 -50.95 -5.07
CA PHE A 575 -14.41 -51.83 -6.22
C PHE A 575 -15.89 -52.08 -6.42
N VAL A 576 -16.27 -52.44 -7.65
CA VAL A 576 -17.64 -52.77 -8.02
C VAL A 576 -17.73 -54.29 -8.22
N LYS A 577 -18.80 -54.90 -7.74
CA LYS A 577 -19.16 -56.27 -8.09
C LYS A 577 -20.40 -56.31 -8.98
#